data_AF-A0A4R4SBH9-F1
#
_entry.id   AF-A0A4R4SBH9-F1
#
_cell.length_a   1.000
_cell.length_b   1.000
_cell.length_c   1.000
_cell.angle_alpha   90.00
_cell.angle_beta   90.00
_cell.angle_gamma   90.00
#
_symmetry.space_group_name_H-M   'P 1'
#
loop_
_entity.id
_entity.type
_entity.pdbx_description
1 polymer ?
#
loop_
_entity_poly.entity_id
_entity_poly.type
_entity_poly.pdbx_seq_one_letter_code
_entity_poly.pdbx_strand_id
1 'polypeptide(L)'
;MTVTIPTFDYDAMYATEPTVWRERGLHWHCYSWRGTGRDWADDKMRADDQAEITPSAVRAWLRKNPRLIRATFSTPEDAAAWSLEQWSKARAEALTPVPEWVTDANQEAMTVYDLRCGTDVSKGLWVKGPSMVSWSVVGTSDRCH
;
A
#
# COMPACT_ATOMS: atom_id res chain seq x y z
N MET A 1 38.44 18.42 -0.41
CA MET A 1 37.55 18.38 0.76
C MET A 1 36.85 17.04 0.76
N THR A 2 37.04 16.22 1.79
CA THR A 2 36.36 14.93 1.92
C THR A 2 35.07 15.17 2.70
N VAL A 3 33.91 14.92 2.08
CA VAL A 3 32.61 15.00 2.76
C VAL A 3 32.37 13.66 3.43
N THR A 4 32.24 13.65 4.76
CA THR A 4 31.81 12.49 5.53
C THR A 4 30.30 12.60 5.73
N ILE A 5 29.54 11.66 5.16
CA ILE A 5 28.09 11.56 5.38
C ILE A 5 27.89 10.64 6.59
N PRO A 6 27.22 11.10 7.67
CA PRO A 6 26.92 10.23 8.81
C PRO A 6 26.00 9.09 8.41
N THR A 7 26.18 7.93 9.04
CA THR A 7 25.28 6.78 8.89
C THR A 7 23.88 7.14 9.38
N PHE A 8 22.87 6.89 8.55
CA PHE A 8 21.47 7.07 8.89
C PHE A 8 20.90 5.77 9.45
N ASP A 9 20.25 5.84 10.61
CA ASP A 9 19.62 4.71 11.28
C ASP A 9 18.17 4.56 10.79
N TYR A 10 17.97 3.66 9.83
CA TYR A 10 16.65 3.38 9.26
C TYR A 10 15.72 2.67 10.25
N ASP A 11 16.24 1.90 11.20
CA ASP A 11 15.41 1.19 12.16
C ASP A 11 14.86 2.17 13.21
N ALA A 12 15.69 3.10 13.67
CA ALA A 12 15.25 4.18 14.56
C ALA A 12 14.23 5.12 13.91
N MET A 13 14.31 5.34 12.58
CA MET A 13 13.35 6.16 11.85
C MET A 13 11.92 5.62 11.99
N TYR A 14 11.73 4.30 11.82
CA TYR A 14 10.42 3.68 11.90
C TYR A 14 9.84 3.59 13.33
N ALA A 15 10.67 3.79 14.35
CA ALA A 15 10.22 3.90 15.74
C ALA A 15 9.61 5.28 16.07
N THR A 16 9.73 6.27 15.19
CA THR A 16 9.10 7.58 15.39
C THR A 16 7.60 7.54 15.09
N GLU A 17 6.86 8.52 15.61
CA GLU A 17 5.40 8.61 15.45
C GLU A 17 4.99 9.89 14.69
N PRO A 18 5.21 9.96 13.36
CA PRO A 18 4.77 11.11 12.59
C PRO A 18 3.26 11.34 12.72
N THR A 19 2.85 12.60 12.75
CA THR A 19 1.44 13.00 12.85
C THR A 19 0.97 13.83 11.66
N VAL A 20 1.78 13.89 10.60
CA VAL A 20 1.53 14.67 9.37
C VAL A 20 0.17 14.35 8.76
N TRP A 21 -0.28 13.10 8.83
CA TRP A 21 -1.59 12.67 8.38
C TRP A 21 -2.75 13.43 9.05
N ARG A 22 -2.61 13.77 10.34
CA ARG A 22 -3.64 14.50 11.11
C ARG A 22 -3.76 15.93 10.64
N GLU A 23 -2.63 16.62 10.46
CA GLU A 23 -2.59 17.99 9.97
C GLU A 23 -3.20 18.11 8.56
N ARG A 24 -3.03 17.06 7.75
CA ARG A 24 -3.64 16.94 6.42
C ARG A 24 -5.11 16.49 6.44
N GLY A 25 -5.66 16.15 7.62
CA GLY A 25 -7.04 15.68 7.76
C GLY A 25 -7.32 14.38 7.00
N LEU A 26 -6.33 13.48 6.93
CA LEU A 26 -6.46 12.26 6.13
C LEU A 26 -7.26 11.17 6.86
N HIS A 27 -8.06 10.44 6.08
CA HIS A 27 -8.51 9.09 6.36
C HIS A 27 -8.14 8.20 5.17
N TRP A 28 -8.25 6.88 5.33
CA TRP A 28 -7.65 5.91 4.44
C TRP A 28 -8.70 5.09 3.71
N HIS A 29 -8.59 5.03 2.39
CA HIS A 29 -9.33 4.10 1.55
C HIS A 29 -8.43 2.90 1.20
N CYS A 30 -8.93 1.70 1.45
CA CYS A 30 -8.22 0.46 1.19
C CYS A 30 -8.76 -0.22 -0.06
N TYR A 31 -7.87 -0.61 -0.96
CA TYR A 31 -8.21 -1.26 -2.23
C TYR A 31 -7.44 -2.55 -2.36
N SER A 32 -8.08 -3.61 -2.87
CA SER A 32 -7.39 -4.84 -3.24
C SER A 32 -7.88 -5.36 -4.59
N TRP A 33 -6.96 -5.95 -5.33
CA TRP A 33 -7.18 -6.49 -6.65
C TRP A 33 -6.40 -7.80 -6.81
N ARG A 34 -7.02 -8.76 -7.49
CA ARG A 34 -6.39 -9.98 -7.97
C ARG A 34 -6.75 -10.13 -9.44
N GLY A 35 -5.76 -10.40 -10.29
CA GLY A 35 -5.99 -10.71 -11.68
C GLY A 35 -4.80 -11.38 -12.31
N THR A 36 -4.72 -11.36 -13.64
CA THR A 36 -3.67 -12.03 -14.38
C THR A 36 -2.53 -11.10 -14.76
N GLY A 37 -1.40 -11.67 -15.17
CA GLY A 37 -0.31 -10.87 -15.74
C GLY A 37 -0.70 -10.13 -17.02
N ARG A 38 -1.69 -10.63 -17.78
CA ARG A 38 -2.23 -9.95 -18.95
C ARG A 38 -2.97 -8.68 -18.54
N ASP A 39 -3.82 -8.78 -17.52
CA ASP A 39 -4.55 -7.64 -16.98
C ASP A 39 -3.55 -6.60 -16.46
N TRP A 40 -2.56 -7.03 -15.68
CA TRP A 40 -1.52 -6.15 -15.14
C TRP A 40 -0.74 -5.38 -16.21
N ALA A 41 -0.56 -5.97 -17.39
CA ALA A 41 0.14 -5.36 -18.52
C ALA A 41 -0.76 -4.45 -19.39
N ASP A 42 -2.07 -4.40 -19.14
CA ASP A 42 -3.00 -3.58 -19.91
C ASP A 42 -3.10 -2.16 -19.33
N ASP A 43 -2.14 -1.30 -19.66
CA ASP A 43 -2.10 0.08 -19.18
C ASP A 43 -3.35 0.89 -19.53
N LYS A 44 -4.02 0.56 -20.64
CA LYS A 44 -5.25 1.23 -21.05
C LYS A 44 -6.38 0.92 -20.06
N MET A 45 -6.57 -0.34 -19.70
CA MET A 45 -7.55 -0.73 -18.67
C MET A 45 -7.15 -0.19 -17.29
N ARG A 46 -5.86 -0.15 -16.97
CA ARG A 46 -5.38 0.41 -15.69
C ARG A 46 -5.65 1.90 -15.54
N ALA A 47 -5.69 2.64 -16.65
CA ALA A 47 -6.03 4.05 -16.70
C ALA A 47 -7.55 4.32 -16.74
N ASP A 48 -8.38 3.32 -17.00
CA ASP A 48 -9.84 3.46 -17.05
C ASP A 48 -10.44 3.50 -15.64
N ASP A 49 -11.14 4.59 -15.31
CA ASP A 49 -11.76 4.82 -14.01
C ASP A 49 -12.93 3.84 -13.70
N GLN A 50 -13.52 3.22 -14.73
CA GLN A 50 -14.58 2.22 -14.58
C GLN A 50 -14.07 0.79 -14.49
N ALA A 51 -12.83 0.52 -14.92
CA ALA A 51 -12.27 -0.81 -14.92
C ALA A 51 -11.89 -1.27 -13.49
N GLU A 52 -12.28 -2.50 -13.16
CA GLU A 52 -12.00 -3.16 -11.88
C GLU A 52 -10.59 -3.74 -11.80
N ILE A 53 -9.61 -2.94 -12.19
CA ILE A 53 -8.20 -3.29 -12.22
C ILE A 53 -7.39 -2.28 -11.43
N THR A 54 -6.30 -2.76 -10.82
CA THR A 54 -5.34 -1.90 -10.14
C THR A 54 -4.72 -0.86 -11.07
N PRO A 55 -4.68 0.44 -10.69
CA PRO A 55 -4.11 1.47 -11.53
C PRO A 55 -2.57 1.41 -11.58
N SER A 56 -1.97 2.07 -12.55
CA SER A 56 -0.50 2.24 -12.63
C SER A 56 0.03 3.26 -11.61
N ALA A 57 -0.76 4.26 -11.24
CA ALA A 57 -0.44 5.23 -10.20
C ALA A 57 -1.37 5.06 -8.99
N VAL A 58 -0.81 4.97 -7.78
CA VAL A 58 -1.58 4.70 -6.54
C VAL A 58 -2.73 5.68 -6.31
N ARG A 59 -2.52 7.00 -6.52
CA ARG A 59 -3.56 8.03 -6.36
C ARG A 59 -4.74 7.86 -7.31
N ALA A 60 -4.57 7.17 -8.45
CA ALA A 60 -5.66 6.97 -9.40
C ALA A 60 -6.78 6.10 -8.84
N TRP A 61 -6.53 5.36 -7.76
CA TRP A 61 -7.59 4.68 -7.02
C TRP A 61 -8.72 5.62 -6.59
N LEU A 62 -8.42 6.87 -6.21
CA LEU A 62 -9.43 7.83 -5.77
C LEU A 62 -10.35 8.31 -6.90
N ARG A 63 -9.96 8.13 -8.17
CA ARG A 63 -10.81 8.43 -9.33
C ARG A 63 -11.62 7.24 -9.80
N LYS A 64 -11.17 6.02 -9.47
CA LYS A 64 -11.88 4.80 -9.81
C LYS A 64 -13.22 4.73 -9.08
N ASN A 65 -14.11 3.90 -9.61
CA ASN A 65 -15.44 3.70 -9.04
C ASN A 65 -15.37 3.39 -7.52
N PRO A 66 -16.05 4.16 -6.64
CA PRO A 66 -15.99 3.99 -5.19
C PRO A 66 -16.37 2.60 -4.67
N ARG A 67 -17.13 1.80 -5.43
CA ARG A 67 -17.44 0.40 -5.09
C ARG A 67 -16.21 -0.51 -4.98
N LEU A 68 -15.06 -0.04 -5.45
CA LEU A 68 -13.79 -0.76 -5.36
C LEU A 68 -13.11 -0.59 -4.00
N ILE A 69 -13.57 0.35 -3.16
CA ILE A 69 -13.15 0.47 -1.78
C ILE A 69 -13.52 -0.81 -1.02
N ARG A 70 -12.55 -1.40 -0.34
CA ARG A 70 -12.69 -2.64 0.44
C ARG A 70 -12.81 -2.40 1.93
N ALA A 71 -12.22 -1.31 2.42
CA ALA A 71 -12.34 -0.84 3.79
C ALA A 71 -12.00 0.65 3.84
N THR A 72 -12.45 1.31 4.91
CA THR A 72 -12.04 2.67 5.24
C THR A 72 -11.62 2.73 6.70
N PHE A 73 -10.62 3.56 7.00
CA PHE A 73 -10.10 3.72 8.36
C PHE A 73 -9.75 5.17 8.65
N SER A 74 -10.01 5.62 9.87
CA SER A 74 -9.69 6.97 10.33
C SER A 74 -8.29 7.10 10.91
N THR A 75 -7.56 6.00 11.08
CA THR A 75 -6.21 5.99 11.66
C THR A 75 -5.23 5.24 10.74
N PRO A 76 -3.95 5.66 10.68
CA PRO A 76 -2.88 4.90 10.02
C PRO A 76 -2.74 3.48 10.54
N GLU A 77 -2.90 3.28 11.85
CA GLU A 77 -2.71 2.00 12.52
C GLU A 77 -3.72 0.95 12.05
N ASP A 78 -5.01 1.30 12.02
CA ASP A 78 -6.05 0.37 11.55
C ASP A 78 -5.88 0.06 10.05
N ALA A 79 -5.50 1.06 9.26
CA ALA A 79 -5.24 0.90 7.84
C ALA A 79 -4.00 0.03 7.56
N ALA A 80 -2.95 0.16 8.40
CA ALA A 80 -1.76 -0.68 8.34
C ALA A 80 -2.07 -2.13 8.71
N ALA A 81 -2.88 -2.36 9.76
CA ALA A 81 -3.33 -3.68 10.15
C ALA A 81 -4.08 -4.39 8.99
N TRP A 82 -4.99 -3.68 8.33
CA TRP A 82 -5.67 -4.20 7.13
C TRP A 82 -4.68 -4.54 5.99
N SER A 83 -3.67 -3.70 5.77
CA SER A 83 -2.61 -3.93 4.78
C SER A 83 -1.77 -5.17 5.10
N LEU A 84 -1.49 -5.42 6.38
CA LEU A 84 -0.78 -6.62 6.81
C LEU A 84 -1.57 -7.90 6.65
N GLU A 85 -2.90 -7.85 6.80
CA GLU A 85 -3.72 -9.00 6.45
C GLU A 85 -3.61 -9.35 4.96
N GLN A 86 -3.56 -8.35 4.08
CA GLN A 86 -3.37 -8.58 2.64
C GLN A 86 -1.97 -9.14 2.36
N TRP A 87 -0.95 -8.60 3.04
CA TRP A 87 0.41 -9.12 2.98
C TRP A 87 0.47 -10.60 3.40
N SER A 88 -0.12 -10.96 4.53
CA SER A 88 -0.13 -12.34 5.03
C SER A 88 -0.78 -13.31 4.03
N LYS A 89 -1.94 -12.94 3.49
CA LYS A 89 -2.65 -13.71 2.44
C LYS A 89 -1.80 -13.85 1.18
N ALA A 90 -1.22 -12.76 0.70
CA ALA A 90 -0.40 -12.75 -0.50
C ALA A 90 0.90 -13.56 -0.34
N ARG A 91 1.55 -13.45 0.82
CA ARG A 91 2.78 -14.19 1.16
C ARG A 91 2.56 -15.69 1.19
N ALA A 92 1.42 -16.16 1.72
CA ALA A 92 1.06 -17.59 1.74
C ALA A 92 0.90 -18.19 0.34
N GLU A 93 0.54 -17.37 -0.65
CA GLU A 93 0.31 -17.78 -2.04
C GLU A 93 1.44 -17.39 -2.99
N ALA A 94 2.51 -16.76 -2.48
CA ALA A 94 3.57 -16.18 -3.31
C ALA A 94 4.16 -17.20 -4.30
N LEU A 95 4.38 -16.75 -5.54
CA LEU A 95 4.96 -17.57 -6.61
C LEU A 95 6.37 -18.03 -6.24
N THR A 96 7.14 -17.13 -5.64
CA THR A 96 8.48 -17.38 -5.11
C THR A 96 8.48 -17.13 -3.60
N PRO A 97 9.28 -17.88 -2.82
CA PRO A 97 9.44 -17.61 -1.39
C PRO A 97 9.82 -16.15 -1.15
N VAL A 98 9.14 -15.50 -0.20
CA VAL A 98 9.53 -14.18 0.28
C VAL A 98 10.85 -14.32 1.05
N PRO A 99 11.87 -13.47 0.79
CA PRO A 99 13.14 -13.56 1.48
C PRO A 99 13.03 -13.43 3.00
N GLU A 100 13.87 -14.15 3.75
CA GLU A 100 13.79 -14.19 5.22
C GLU A 100 14.03 -12.84 5.89
N TRP A 101 14.79 -11.94 5.27
CA TRP A 101 15.02 -10.59 5.77
C TRP A 101 13.79 -9.67 5.60
N VAL A 102 12.75 -10.08 4.87
CA VAL A 102 11.49 -9.37 4.78
C VAL A 102 10.54 -9.92 5.83
N THR A 103 10.62 -9.36 7.04
CA THR A 103 9.80 -9.80 8.17
C THR A 103 8.45 -9.10 8.23
N ASP A 104 7.47 -9.72 8.87
CA ASP A 104 6.16 -9.10 9.08
C ASP A 104 6.28 -7.83 9.95
N ALA A 105 7.19 -7.83 10.94
CA ALA A 105 7.47 -6.66 11.78
C ALA A 105 8.05 -5.49 10.98
N ASN A 106 8.96 -5.74 10.02
CA ASN A 106 9.45 -4.68 9.13
C ASN A 106 8.32 -4.16 8.23
N GLN A 107 7.48 -5.06 7.69
CA GLN A 107 6.33 -4.64 6.88
C GLN A 107 5.35 -3.78 7.68
N GLU A 108 5.12 -4.12 8.95
CA GLU A 108 4.28 -3.35 9.87
C GLU A 108 4.84 -1.96 10.09
N ALA A 109 6.07 -1.88 10.59
CA ALA A 109 6.73 -0.64 10.98
C ALA A 109 6.81 0.34 9.80
N MET A 110 7.21 -0.13 8.61
CA MET A 110 7.25 0.70 7.41
C MET A 110 5.86 1.20 7.00
N THR A 111 4.85 0.32 7.01
CA THR A 111 3.49 0.70 6.58
C THR A 111 2.88 1.73 7.52
N VAL A 112 2.98 1.49 8.84
CA VAL A 112 2.47 2.44 9.85
C VAL A 112 3.17 3.79 9.70
N TYR A 113 4.51 3.78 9.59
CA TYR A 113 5.29 4.99 9.44
C TYR A 113 4.92 5.79 8.18
N ASP A 114 4.83 5.14 7.02
CA ASP A 114 4.50 5.79 5.75
C ASP A 114 3.10 6.44 5.82
N LEU A 115 2.12 5.70 6.33
CA LEU A 115 0.77 6.23 6.51
C LEU A 115 0.75 7.39 7.51
N ARG A 116 1.51 7.30 8.62
CA ARG A 116 1.68 8.40 9.58
C ARG A 116 2.30 9.66 8.94
N CYS A 117 3.21 9.49 7.98
CA CYS A 117 3.75 10.57 7.16
C CYS A 117 2.74 11.15 6.14
N GLY A 118 1.55 10.55 6.03
CA GLY A 118 0.55 10.93 5.03
C GLY A 118 0.88 10.42 3.62
N THR A 119 1.69 9.36 3.52
CA THR A 119 2.11 8.73 2.26
C THR A 119 1.16 7.60 1.91
N ASP A 120 0.77 7.49 0.64
CA ASP A 120 0.01 6.35 0.15
C ASP A 120 0.89 5.11 0.03
N VAL A 121 0.35 3.95 0.40
CA VAL A 121 1.06 2.68 0.31
C VAL A 121 0.44 1.85 -0.81
N SER A 122 1.28 1.25 -1.66
CA SER A 122 0.84 0.26 -2.64
C SER A 122 1.84 -0.89 -2.69
N LYS A 123 1.34 -2.12 -2.64
CA LYS A 123 2.13 -3.34 -2.62
C LYS A 123 1.49 -4.38 -3.53
N GLY A 124 2.27 -5.37 -3.94
CA GLY A 124 1.76 -6.51 -4.68
C GLY A 124 2.77 -7.64 -4.75
N LEU A 125 2.26 -8.84 -5.01
CA LEU A 125 3.06 -10.04 -5.19
C LEU A 125 2.51 -10.83 -6.38
N TRP A 126 3.43 -11.41 -7.15
CA TRP A 126 3.08 -12.54 -8.02
C TRP A 126 2.77 -13.74 -7.13
N VAL A 127 1.63 -14.36 -7.37
CA VAL A 127 1.15 -15.54 -6.63
C VAL A 127 1.11 -16.74 -7.57
N LYS A 128 0.99 -17.95 -7.02
CA LYS A 128 0.92 -19.19 -7.80
C LYS A 128 -0.15 -19.10 -8.90
N GLY A 129 0.17 -19.65 -10.06
CA GLY A 129 -0.63 -19.50 -11.28
C GLY A 129 -0.24 -18.26 -12.09
N PRO A 130 -1.01 -17.88 -13.12
CA PRO A 130 -0.73 -16.70 -13.94
C PRO A 130 -1.19 -15.40 -13.28
N SER A 131 -1.14 -15.32 -11.94
CA SER A 131 -1.89 -14.33 -11.14
C SER A 131 -1.00 -13.38 -10.34
N MET A 132 -1.50 -12.16 -10.18
CA MET A 132 -0.91 -11.14 -9.31
C MET A 132 -1.99 -10.62 -8.35
N VAL A 133 -1.58 -10.36 -7.12
CA VAL A 133 -2.37 -9.62 -6.15
C VAL A 133 -1.71 -8.27 -5.90
N SER A 134 -2.53 -7.23 -5.77
CA SER A 134 -2.07 -5.90 -5.34
C SER A 134 -3.06 -5.33 -4.34
N TRP A 135 -2.55 -4.57 -3.38
CA TRP A 135 -3.37 -3.81 -2.46
C TRP A 135 -2.76 -2.44 -2.23
N SER A 136 -3.62 -1.47 -1.94
CA SER A 136 -3.22 -0.10 -1.72
C SER A 136 -4.01 0.52 -0.58
N VAL A 137 -3.36 1.38 0.17
CA VAL A 137 -3.95 2.23 1.21
C VAL A 137 -3.69 3.67 0.80
N VAL A 138 -4.77 4.41 0.51
CA VAL A 138 -4.68 5.73 -0.10
C VAL A 138 -5.37 6.76 0.79
N GLY A 139 -4.63 7.79 1.18
CA GLY A 139 -5.10 8.84 2.07
C GLY A 139 -5.90 9.89 1.31
N THR A 140 -7.04 10.30 1.85
CA THR A 140 -7.81 11.43 1.32
C THR A 140 -8.37 12.29 2.43
N SER A 141 -8.48 13.59 2.16
CA SER A 141 -9.10 14.58 3.05
C SER A 141 -10.51 14.97 2.59
N ASP A 142 -10.99 14.37 1.50
CA ASP A 142 -12.35 14.58 1.01
C ASP A 142 -13.37 14.07 2.03
N ARG A 143 -14.57 14.68 2.06
CA ARG A 143 -15.66 14.19 2.92
C ARG A 143 -16.43 13.10 2.18
N CYS A 144 -15.87 11.91 2.08
CA CYS A 144 -16.44 10.82 1.28
C CYS A 144 -17.25 9.77 2.04
N HIS A 145 -17.28 9.78 3.38
CA HIS A 145 -18.04 8.82 4.20
C HIS A 145 -18.49 9.46 5.53
#